data_AF-A0A6B2TGA3-F1
#
_entry.id   AF-A0A6B2TGA3-F1
#
_cell.length_a   1.000
_cell.length_b   1.000
_cell.length_c   1.000
_cell.angle_alpha   90.00
_cell.angle_beta   90.00
_cell.angle_gamma   90.00
#
_symmetry.space_group_name_H-M   'P 1'
#
loop_
_entity.id
_entity.type
_entity.pdbx_description
1 polymer ?
#
loop_
_entity_poly.entity_id
_entity_poly.type
_entity_poly.pdbx_seq_one_letter_code
_entity_poly.pdbx_strand_id
1 'polypeptide(L)'
;AGPQLQMEIKRLDESRLCALDRRIEADLRLGRHRELLAELTVLVNGYRTHESLHAQYMLALHRSGRRGEALDAYQRLRTTLVHELGLEPSARLRRLQRSILTAGHDL
;
A
#
# COMPACT_ATOMS: atom_id res chain seq x y z
N ALA A 1 -4.77 -31.09 3.47
CA ALA A 1 -5.77 -30.20 4.08
C ALA A 1 -7.02 -30.19 3.20
N GLY A 2 -8.21 -30.44 3.76
CA GLY A 2 -9.45 -30.52 2.97
C GLY A 2 -9.96 -29.15 2.50
N PRO A 3 -10.92 -29.11 1.53
CA PRO A 3 -11.44 -27.87 0.94
C PRO A 3 -12.01 -26.87 1.96
N GLN A 4 -12.64 -27.37 3.02
CA GLN A 4 -13.19 -26.55 4.11
C GLN A 4 -12.09 -25.82 4.91
N LEU A 5 -10.95 -26.49 5.15
CA LEU A 5 -9.81 -25.87 5.84
C LEU A 5 -9.15 -24.79 4.97
N GLN A 6 -9.10 -24.97 3.65
CA GLN A 6 -8.57 -23.95 2.74
C GLN A 6 -9.46 -22.70 2.68
N MET A 7 -10.79 -22.87 2.68
CA MET A 7 -11.71 -21.73 2.76
C MET A 7 -11.55 -20.96 4.07
N GLU A 8 -11.41 -21.67 5.19
CA GLU A 8 -11.25 -21.03 6.49
C GLU A 8 -9.90 -20.29 6.63
N ILE A 9 -8.82 -20.86 6.08
CA ILE A 9 -7.53 -20.18 5.98
C ILE A 9 -7.66 -18.87 5.20
N LYS A 10 -8.32 -18.90 4.03
CA LYS A 10 -8.51 -17.69 3.21
C LYS A 10 -9.33 -16.63 3.93
N ARG A 11 -10.42 -17.03 4.60
CA ARG A 11 -11.28 -16.13 5.38
C ARG A 11 -10.50 -15.45 6.51
N LEU A 12 -9.67 -16.20 7.24
CA LEU A 12 -8.84 -15.65 8.31
C LEU A 12 -7.75 -14.72 7.77
N ASP A 13 -7.15 -15.04 6.62
CA ASP A 13 -6.17 -14.17 5.97
C ASP A 13 -6.79 -12.84 5.52
N GLU A 14 -7.97 -12.87 4.91
CA GLU A 14 -8.73 -11.66 4.53
C GLU A 14 -9.09 -10.82 5.76
N SER A 15 -9.55 -11.45 6.84
CA SER A 15 -9.86 -10.77 8.10
C SER A 15 -8.62 -10.12 8.72
N ARG A 16 -7.49 -10.83 8.71
CA ARG A 16 -6.19 -10.33 9.16
C ARG A 16 -5.73 -9.14 8.34
N LEU A 17 -5.82 -9.19 7.02
CA LEU A 17 -5.47 -8.08 6.13
C LEU A 17 -6.34 -6.85 6.40
N CYS A 18 -7.65 -7.03 6.60
CA CYS A 18 -8.53 -5.92 6.93
C CYS A 18 -8.16 -5.27 8.28
N ALA A 19 -7.85 -6.07 9.30
CA ALA A 19 -7.42 -5.58 10.60
C ALA A 19 -6.08 -4.83 10.51
N LEU A 20 -5.14 -5.37 9.73
CA LEU A 20 -3.83 -4.77 9.48
C LEU A 20 -3.96 -3.42 8.78
N ASP A 21 -4.75 -3.35 7.70
CA ASP A 21 -5.02 -2.11 6.96
C ASP A 21 -5.56 -1.02 7.90
N ARG A 22 -6.53 -1.36 8.76
CA ARG A 22 -7.12 -0.41 9.72
C ARG A 22 -6.11 0.05 10.77
N ARG A 23 -5.28 -0.86 11.29
CA ARG A 23 -4.24 -0.52 12.28
C ARG A 23 -3.21 0.44 11.67
N ILE A 24 -2.72 0.14 10.48
CA ILE A 24 -1.76 0.98 9.77
C ILE A 24 -2.36 2.36 9.48
N GLU A 25 -3.63 2.42 9.05
CA GLU A 25 -4.32 3.69 8.84
C GLU A 25 -4.39 4.52 10.14
N ALA A 26 -4.67 3.88 11.28
CA ALA A 26 -4.67 4.56 12.58
C ALA A 26 -3.27 5.08 12.94
N ASP A 27 -2.23 4.27 12.80
CA ASP A 27 -0.84 4.69 13.08
C ASP A 27 -0.38 5.81 12.13
N LEU A 28 -0.80 5.79 10.87
CA LEU A 28 -0.59 6.90 9.93
C LEU A 28 -1.33 8.17 10.32
N ARG A 29 -2.47 8.09 11.01
CA ARG A 29 -3.15 9.29 11.54
C ARG A 29 -2.47 9.83 12.79
N LEU A 30 -1.83 8.96 13.58
CA LEU A 30 -1.04 9.32 14.77
C LEU A 30 0.36 9.88 14.45
N GLY A 31 0.73 10.01 13.17
CA GLY A 31 2.02 10.57 12.78
C GLY A 31 3.20 9.59 12.77
N ARG A 32 2.96 8.29 13.02
CA ARG A 32 3.99 7.24 13.14
C ARG A 32 4.53 6.75 11.78
N HIS A 33 4.71 7.67 10.84
CA HIS A 33 5.00 7.34 9.44
C HIS A 33 6.33 6.59 9.28
N ARG A 34 7.38 7.02 9.99
CA ARG A 34 8.72 6.41 9.90
C ARG A 34 8.79 5.02 10.51
N GLU A 35 8.14 4.83 11.66
CA GLU A 35 8.07 3.54 12.36
C GLU A 35 7.38 2.48 11.49
N LEU A 36 6.35 2.87 10.75
CA LEU A 36 5.62 1.99 9.84
C LEU A 36 6.40 1.61 8.58
N LEU A 37 7.45 2.34 8.18
CA LEU A 37 8.12 2.09 6.90
C LEU A 37 8.72 0.68 6.83
N ALA A 38 9.38 0.22 7.89
CA ALA A 38 10.00 -1.11 7.91
C ALA A 38 8.95 -2.22 7.74
N GLU A 39 7.83 -2.12 8.46
CA GLU A 39 6.73 -3.07 8.34
C GLU A 39 6.07 -3.00 6.96
N LEU A 40 5.74 -1.80 6.48
CA LEU A 40 5.12 -1.61 5.18
C LEU A 40 6.00 -2.11 4.04
N THR A 41 7.32 -1.95 4.13
CA THR A 41 8.25 -2.53 3.15
C THR A 41 8.13 -4.05 3.07
N VAL A 42 8.02 -4.75 4.21
CA VAL A 42 7.83 -6.21 4.21
C VAL A 42 6.47 -6.57 3.59
N LEU A 43 5.41 -5.85 3.97
CA LEU A 43 4.06 -6.11 3.51
C LEU A 43 3.89 -5.91 2.00
N VAL A 44 4.39 -4.81 1.43
CA VAL A 44 4.27 -4.56 -0.02
C VAL A 44 5.09 -5.52 -0.87
N ASN A 45 6.16 -6.11 -0.31
CA ASN A 45 6.92 -7.16 -0.98
C ASN A 45 6.19 -8.52 -0.94
N GLY A 46 5.47 -8.82 0.16
CA GLY A 46 4.66 -10.02 0.29
C GLY A 46 3.33 -9.96 -0.48
N TYR A 47 2.72 -8.77 -0.59
CA TYR A 47 1.41 -8.54 -1.20
C TYR A 47 1.52 -7.56 -2.37
N ARG A 48 2.26 -7.96 -3.42
CA ARG A 48 2.70 -7.09 -4.53
C ARG A 48 1.60 -6.44 -5.37
N THR A 49 0.39 -6.97 -5.35
CA THR A 49 -0.78 -6.44 -6.07
C THR A 49 -1.80 -5.77 -5.16
N HIS A 50 -1.53 -5.70 -3.84
CA HIS A 50 -2.48 -5.19 -2.86
C HIS A 50 -2.43 -3.67 -2.75
N GLU A 51 -3.20 -2.99 -3.59
CA GLU A 51 -3.17 -1.53 -3.74
C GLU A 51 -3.30 -0.73 -2.44
N SER A 52 -4.08 -1.20 -1.47
CA SER A 52 -4.28 -0.50 -0.18
C SER A 52 -2.98 -0.40 0.62
N LEU A 53 -2.20 -1.48 0.67
CA LEU A 53 -0.92 -1.54 1.39
C LEU A 53 0.11 -0.65 0.70
N HIS A 54 0.15 -0.68 -0.63
CA HIS A 54 0.99 0.22 -1.41
C HIS A 54 0.59 1.69 -1.22
N ALA A 55 -0.70 2.01 -1.16
CA ALA A 55 -1.15 3.38 -0.89
C ALA A 55 -0.70 3.87 0.50
N GLN A 56 -0.77 3.01 1.51
CA GLN A 56 -0.28 3.31 2.86
C GLN A 56 1.24 3.51 2.88
N TYR A 57 1.99 2.66 2.17
CA TYR A 57 3.44 2.79 2.01
C TYR A 57 3.85 4.09 1.30
N MET A 58 3.18 4.42 0.19
CA MET A 58 3.37 5.69 -0.52
C MET A 58 3.11 6.89 0.40
N LEU A 59 2.04 6.85 1.20
CA LEU A 59 1.70 7.92 2.12
C LEU A 59 2.74 8.05 3.25
N ALA A 60 3.19 6.93 3.81
CA ALA A 60 4.22 6.89 4.85
C ALA A 60 5.55 7.50 4.33
N LEU A 61 5.97 7.13 3.13
CA LEU A 61 7.16 7.66 2.47
C LEU A 61 7.03 9.16 2.23
N HIS A 62 5.91 9.59 1.63
CA HIS A 62 5.67 11.00 1.35
C HIS A 62 5.70 11.87 2.62
N ARG A 63 4.98 11.46 3.67
CA ARG A 63 4.94 12.19 4.95
C ARG A 63 6.27 12.12 5.73
N SER A 64 7.15 11.20 5.38
CA SER A 64 8.51 11.12 5.90
C SER A 64 9.53 11.96 5.12
N GLY A 65 9.08 12.73 4.12
CA GLY A 65 9.94 13.53 3.23
C GLY A 65 10.53 12.76 2.05
N ARG A 66 10.20 11.48 1.90
CA ARG A 66 10.76 10.57 0.88
C ARG A 66 9.86 10.52 -0.36
N ARG A 67 9.59 11.69 -0.94
CA ARG A 67 8.64 11.86 -2.06
C ARG A 67 9.03 11.05 -3.30
N GLY A 68 10.30 11.03 -3.70
CA GLY A 68 10.78 10.27 -4.86
C GLY A 68 10.47 8.79 -4.72
N GLU A 69 10.80 8.23 -3.56
CA GLU A 69 10.56 6.81 -3.28
C GLU A 69 9.07 6.44 -3.23
N ALA A 70 8.20 7.37 -2.81
CA ALA A 70 6.76 7.18 -2.87
C ALA A 70 6.26 7.05 -4.32
N LEU A 71 6.81 7.86 -5.24
CA LEU A 71 6.47 7.79 -6.66
C LEU A 71 7.08 6.55 -7.32
N ASP A 72 8.28 6.14 -6.92
CA ASP A 72 8.88 4.87 -7.39
C ASP A 72 8.04 3.67 -6.95
N ALA A 73 7.52 3.68 -5.72
CA ALA A 73 6.63 2.63 -5.22
C ALA A 73 5.34 2.53 -6.06
N TYR A 74 4.76 3.67 -6.46
CA TYR A 74 3.63 3.69 -7.37
C TYR A 74 3.97 3.06 -8.73
N GLN A 75 5.09 3.46 -9.33
CA GLN A 75 5.47 2.96 -10.66
C GLN A 75 5.76 1.46 -10.64
N ARG A 76 6.44 0.97 -9.60
CA ARG A 76 6.63 -0.48 -9.39
C ARG A 76 5.30 -1.21 -9.32
N LEU A 77 4.37 -0.74 -8.49
CA LEU A 77 3.04 -1.37 -8.39
C LEU A 77 2.29 -1.34 -9.73
N ARG A 78 2.31 -0.20 -10.44
CA ARG A 78 1.67 -0.09 -11.75
C ARG A 78 2.22 -1.12 -12.73
N THR A 79 3.55 -1.23 -12.83
CA THR A 79 4.19 -2.24 -13.68
C THR A 79 3.75 -3.65 -13.30
N THR A 80 3.70 -3.97 -11.99
CA THR A 80 3.22 -5.27 -11.50
C THR A 80 1.76 -5.52 -11.87
N LEU A 81 0.85 -4.57 -11.65
CA LEU A 81 -0.58 -4.73 -11.97
C LEU A 81 -0.82 -4.91 -13.47
N VAL A 82 -0.13 -4.12 -14.30
CA VAL A 82 -0.24 -4.23 -15.76
C VAL A 82 0.32 -5.56 -16.25
N HIS A 83 1.46 -5.99 -15.73
CA HIS A 83 2.11 -7.23 -16.16
C HIS A 83 1.40 -8.49 -15.64
N GLU A 84 1.02 -8.54 -14.37
CA GLU A 84 0.44 -9.73 -13.75
C GLU A 84 -1.07 -9.84 -13.96
N LEU A 85 -1.80 -8.71 -14.02
CA LEU A 85 -3.27 -8.69 -14.06
C LEU A 85 -3.85 -8.02 -15.32
N GLY A 86 -3.03 -7.33 -16.12
CA GLY A 86 -3.53 -6.52 -17.25
C GLY A 86 -4.35 -5.30 -16.82
N LEU A 87 -4.22 -4.87 -15.56
CA LEU A 87 -5.02 -3.81 -14.96
C LEU A 87 -4.18 -2.55 -14.71
N GLU A 88 -4.80 -1.39 -14.92
CA GLU A 88 -4.25 -0.11 -14.46
C GLU A 88 -4.59 0.12 -12.98
N PRO A 89 -3.77 0.87 -12.21
CA PRO A 89 -4.01 1.11 -10.80
C PRO A 89 -5.34 1.82 -10.54
N SER A 90 -5.99 1.52 -9.42
CA SER A 90 -7.28 2.10 -9.05
C SER A 90 -7.29 3.63 -9.04
N ALA A 91 -8.49 4.21 -9.19
CA ALA A 91 -8.67 5.66 -9.11
C ALA A 91 -8.18 6.25 -7.78
N ARG A 92 -8.27 5.49 -6.68
CA ARG A 92 -7.74 5.89 -5.37
C ARG A 92 -6.22 6.07 -5.41
N LEU A 93 -5.50 5.08 -5.97
CA LEU A 93 -4.04 5.13 -6.04
C LEU A 93 -3.55 6.23 -6.99
N ARG A 94 -4.21 6.40 -8.16
CA ARG A 94 -3.90 7.49 -9.10
C ARG A 94 -4.09 8.87 -8.48
N ARG A 95 -5.15 9.06 -7.67
CA ARG A 95 -5.37 10.31 -6.93
C ARG A 95 -4.27 10.57 -5.90
N LEU A 96 -3.83 9.53 -5.17
CA LEU A 96 -2.73 9.65 -4.22
C LEU A 96 -1.40 10.02 -4.92
N GLN A 97 -1.08 9.38 -6.04
CA GLN A 97 0.09 9.76 -6.84
C GLN A 97 0.02 11.23 -7.24
N ARG A 98 -1.14 11.70 -7.72
CA ARG A 98 -1.34 13.08 -8.12
C ARG A 98 -1.19 14.04 -6.94
N SER A 99 -1.75 13.74 -5.77
CA SER A 99 -1.57 14.59 -4.60
C SER A 99 -0.11 14.68 -4.17
N ILE A 100 0.64 13.58 -4.25
CA ILE A 100 2.08 13.58 -3.95
C ILE A 100 2.85 14.43 -4.97
N LEU A 101 2.46 14.40 -6.26
CA LEU A 101 3.06 15.23 -7.31
C LEU A 101 2.81 16.73 -7.12
N THR A 102 1.63 17.11 -6.62
CA THR A 102 1.27 18.53 -6.43
C THR A 102 1.72 19.09 -5.09
N ALA A 103 1.90 18.26 -4.05
CA ALA A 103 2.26 18.69 -2.69
C ALA A 103 3.63 19.37 -2.52
N GLY A 104 4.40 19.55 -3.60
CA GLY A 104 5.66 20.33 -3.57
C GLY A 104 5.69 21.43 -4.63
N HIS A 105 4.53 21.81 -5.19
CA HIS A 105 4.40 22.95 -6.08
C HIS A 105 4.04 24.24 -5.32
N ASP A 106 3.93 24.19 -3.99
CA ASP A 106 3.67 25.34 -3.12
C ASP A 106 4.97 25.87 -2.50
N LEU A 107 5.94 26.25 -3.33
CA LEU A 107 7.11 27.06 -2.97
C LEU A 107 7.23 28.24 -3.91
#